data_AF-A0A3A8GA08-F1
#
_entry.id   AF-A0A3A8GA08-F1
#
_cell.length_a   1.000
_cell.length_b   1.000
_cell.length_c   1.000
_cell.angle_alpha   90.00
_cell.angle_beta   90.00
_cell.angle_gamma   90.00
#
_symmetry.space_group_name_H-M   'P 1'
#
loop_
_entity.id
_entity.type
_entity.pdbx_description
1 polymer ?
#
loop_
_entity_poly.entity_id
_entity_poly.type
_entity_poly.pdbx_seq_one_letter_code
_entity_poly.pdbx_strand_id
1 'polypeptide(L)'
;MSLVKQQGILSPGTQYTKDADVIMTAAVLGWAWSRLTNADANKRHARVDFEVEDGHKLTEQALREKPVDPTHLSAIQKLNQLLQAAGLKPDQKVELGTTPIWTTGGRITGGSGDKSPNDRYRYNPPLPEGYADKLFRMATNPATADRLGYQGRGAYTGFIDGRTDGQTGLMSTFRHNVPFDITYGRRWHPPEALADKPWGMIGSAAEQDNSDPAKPGLKQQGMHFEGPAPQRGHDICAYTHGMIQAIYDVHFQQLANDTSPNKKTPYNPGTPYEIAVGEKTTKLASCFPCSIFMEATGHPASSTHLGRGESWSPLYPPPNSTTTQHKAWQACNAQWQAYCKTILDAGLQCLKKGAAQVNADWSASVNALEAFLNGPNGVNKTPATAAQAYANLILDAVTVHDHEVNRVNRTLK
;
A
#
# COMPACT_ATOMS: atom_id res chain seq x y z
N MET A 1 13.29 14.54 19.32
CA MET A 1 12.73 13.24 19.76
C MET A 1 11.48 12.95 18.93
N SER A 2 11.51 11.80 18.27
CA SER A 2 10.59 11.31 17.24
C SER A 2 9.31 10.61 17.64
N LEU A 3 9.46 9.82 18.70
CA LEU A 3 8.53 8.76 19.08
C LEU A 3 7.57 9.28 20.13
N VAL A 4 6.28 9.19 19.85
CA VAL A 4 5.22 9.60 20.76
C VAL A 4 4.56 8.35 21.33
N LYS A 5 4.67 8.18 22.65
CA LYS A 5 4.01 7.11 23.40
C LYS A 5 2.75 7.66 24.05
N GLN A 6 1.60 7.32 23.50
CA GLN A 6 0.30 7.77 24.02
C GLN A 6 -0.83 6.82 23.59
N GLN A 7 -1.97 6.88 24.26
CA GLN A 7 -3.08 5.94 24.02
C GLN A 7 -3.63 5.98 22.59
N GLY A 8 -3.95 7.17 22.06
CA GLY A 8 -4.44 7.33 20.68
C GLY A 8 -3.33 7.69 19.69
N ILE A 9 -3.53 7.42 18.40
CA ILE A 9 -2.60 7.87 17.36
C ILE A 9 -2.67 9.40 17.25
N LEU A 10 -3.87 9.97 17.32
CA LEU A 10 -4.14 11.38 17.08
C LEU A 10 -3.96 12.23 18.33
N SER A 11 -4.36 11.72 19.49
CA SER A 11 -4.26 12.42 20.77
C SER A 11 -4.17 11.44 21.95
N PRO A 12 -3.73 11.88 23.14
CA PRO A 12 -3.77 11.04 24.34
C PRO A 12 -5.20 10.64 24.76
N GLY A 13 -6.24 11.38 24.36
CA GLY A 13 -7.63 11.16 24.77
C GLY A 13 -8.44 10.25 23.85
N THR A 14 -7.86 9.77 22.75
CA THR A 14 -8.52 8.87 21.78
C THR A 14 -8.01 7.43 21.90
N GLN A 15 -8.72 6.49 21.27
CA GLN A 15 -8.31 5.09 21.21
C GLN A 15 -7.60 4.81 19.89
N TYR A 16 -6.41 4.21 19.91
CA TYR A 16 -5.61 4.00 18.70
C TYR A 16 -6.32 3.16 17.63
N THR A 17 -7.17 2.21 18.01
CA THR A 17 -7.96 1.40 17.06
C THR A 17 -8.95 2.27 16.30
N LYS A 18 -9.69 3.15 16.99
CA LYS A 18 -10.63 4.10 16.38
C LYS A 18 -9.92 5.16 15.56
N ASP A 19 -8.76 5.64 16.02
CA ASP A 19 -7.94 6.58 15.26
C ASP A 19 -7.45 5.95 13.96
N ALA A 20 -6.96 4.71 14.03
CA ALA A 20 -6.50 3.96 12.87
C ALA A 20 -7.64 3.73 11.86
N ASP A 21 -8.85 3.46 12.36
CA ASP A 21 -10.07 3.34 11.55
C ASP A 21 -10.42 4.65 10.83
N VAL A 22 -10.43 5.77 11.55
CA VAL A 22 -10.72 7.09 10.97
C VAL A 22 -9.66 7.50 9.96
N ILE A 23 -8.37 7.34 10.28
CA ILE A 23 -7.26 7.72 9.38
C ILE A 23 -7.36 6.96 8.06
N MET A 24 -7.53 5.63 8.11
CA MET A 24 -7.60 4.83 6.91
C MET A 24 -8.91 5.03 6.15
N THR A 25 -10.05 5.18 6.84
CA THR A 25 -11.33 5.51 6.19
C THR A 25 -11.26 6.86 5.48
N ALA A 26 -10.65 7.87 6.11
CA ALA A 26 -10.40 9.17 5.48
C ALA A 26 -9.50 9.01 4.24
N ALA A 27 -8.39 8.27 4.35
CA ALA A 27 -7.50 8.03 3.21
C ALA A 27 -8.22 7.35 2.03
N VAL A 28 -9.04 6.32 2.30
CA VAL A 28 -9.84 5.62 1.29
C VAL A 28 -10.88 6.54 0.64
N LEU A 29 -11.62 7.33 1.44
CA LEU A 29 -12.58 8.31 0.94
C LEU A 29 -11.91 9.37 0.07
N GLY A 30 -10.78 9.90 0.50
CA GLY A 30 -10.05 10.91 -0.25
C GLY A 30 -9.42 10.41 -1.53
N TRP A 31 -8.91 9.18 -1.51
CA TRP A 31 -8.45 8.48 -2.71
C TRP A 31 -9.61 8.33 -3.71
N ALA A 32 -10.75 7.81 -3.25
CA ALA A 32 -11.94 7.65 -4.07
C ALA A 32 -12.42 8.99 -4.64
N TRP A 33 -12.51 10.02 -3.80
CA TRP A 33 -12.88 11.38 -4.19
C TRP A 33 -11.92 11.94 -5.26
N SER A 34 -10.61 11.85 -5.03
CA SER A 34 -9.58 12.32 -5.96
C SER A 34 -9.71 11.67 -7.34
N ARG A 35 -9.90 10.35 -7.39
CA ARG A 35 -10.10 9.64 -8.65
C ARG A 35 -11.43 10.00 -9.30
N LEU A 36 -12.54 9.97 -8.59
CA LEU A 36 -13.88 10.19 -9.15
C LEU A 36 -14.14 11.64 -9.59
N THR A 37 -13.39 12.60 -9.03
CA THR A 37 -13.44 14.02 -9.40
C THR A 37 -12.32 14.44 -10.34
N ASN A 38 -11.47 13.51 -10.80
CA ASN A 38 -10.34 13.81 -11.66
C ASN A 38 -10.77 14.61 -12.90
N ALA A 39 -10.00 15.62 -13.31
CA ALA A 39 -10.31 16.41 -14.49
C ALA A 39 -10.35 15.54 -15.76
N ASP A 40 -9.45 14.55 -15.86
CA ASP A 40 -9.42 13.56 -16.93
C ASP A 40 -10.50 12.49 -16.68
N ALA A 41 -11.54 12.52 -17.53
CA ALA A 41 -12.64 11.56 -17.45
C ALA A 41 -12.18 10.11 -17.59
N ASN A 42 -11.08 9.84 -18.31
CA ASN A 42 -10.52 8.49 -18.46
C ASN A 42 -9.87 7.97 -17.17
N LYS A 43 -9.62 8.86 -16.21
CA LYS A 43 -9.04 8.51 -14.90
C LYS A 43 -10.09 8.50 -13.78
N ARG A 44 -11.37 8.76 -14.10
CA ARG A 44 -12.50 8.75 -13.16
C ARG A 44 -12.98 7.34 -12.82
N HIS A 45 -12.06 6.51 -12.37
CA HIS A 45 -12.35 5.14 -11.97
C HIS A 45 -11.80 4.92 -10.56
N ALA A 46 -12.66 4.65 -9.60
CA ALA A 46 -12.26 4.19 -8.27
C ALA A 46 -12.80 2.77 -8.10
N ARG A 47 -11.95 1.76 -8.32
CA ARG A 47 -12.34 0.36 -8.22
C ARG A 47 -11.59 -0.30 -7.08
N VAL A 48 -12.32 -0.99 -6.23
CA VAL A 48 -11.80 -1.89 -5.20
C VAL A 48 -12.13 -3.31 -5.63
N ASP A 49 -11.12 -4.15 -5.74
CA ASP A 49 -11.27 -5.56 -6.02
C ASP A 49 -11.14 -6.38 -4.73
N PHE A 50 -11.94 -7.43 -4.57
CA PHE A 50 -11.79 -8.40 -3.48
C PHE A 50 -11.36 -9.76 -4.02
N GLU A 51 -10.67 -10.51 -3.17
CA GLU A 51 -10.26 -11.88 -3.46
C GLU A 51 -11.40 -12.83 -3.12
N VAL A 52 -11.68 -13.77 -4.01
CA VAL A 52 -12.57 -14.90 -3.73
C VAL A 52 -11.73 -16.02 -3.13
N GLU A 53 -12.14 -16.48 -1.95
CA GLU A 53 -11.51 -17.64 -1.29
C GLU A 53 -11.50 -18.84 -2.25
N ASP A 54 -10.36 -19.55 -2.30
CA ASP A 54 -10.13 -20.65 -3.24
C ASP A 54 -10.36 -20.29 -4.71
N GLY A 55 -10.26 -19.01 -5.08
CA GLY A 55 -10.49 -18.54 -6.44
C GLY A 55 -9.66 -19.28 -7.50
N HIS A 56 -8.46 -19.72 -7.15
CA HIS A 56 -7.57 -20.52 -8.00
C HIS A 56 -8.14 -21.90 -8.41
N LYS A 57 -9.16 -22.39 -7.69
CA LYS A 57 -9.87 -23.65 -7.99
C LYS A 57 -11.10 -23.43 -8.88
N LEU A 58 -11.45 -22.18 -9.17
CA LEU A 58 -12.63 -21.82 -9.95
C LEU A 58 -12.29 -21.70 -11.44
N THR A 59 -13.31 -21.87 -12.29
CA THR A 59 -13.25 -21.40 -13.69
C THR A 59 -13.58 -19.91 -13.75
N GLU A 60 -13.22 -19.21 -14.83
CA GLU A 60 -13.60 -17.79 -14.99
C GLU A 60 -15.12 -17.58 -14.90
N GLN A 61 -15.92 -18.49 -15.46
CA GLN A 61 -17.37 -18.44 -15.36
C GLN A 61 -17.82 -18.61 -13.91
N ALA A 62 -17.30 -19.62 -13.20
CA ALA A 62 -17.65 -19.85 -11.80
C ALA A 62 -17.24 -18.66 -10.91
N LEU A 63 -16.11 -18.00 -11.17
CA LEU A 63 -15.71 -16.79 -10.47
C LEU A 63 -16.70 -15.65 -10.70
N ARG A 64 -17.17 -15.44 -11.95
CA ARG A 64 -18.16 -14.39 -12.28
C ARG A 64 -19.52 -14.64 -11.63
N GLU A 65 -19.89 -15.90 -11.45
CA GLU A 65 -21.14 -16.31 -10.82
C GLU A 65 -21.07 -16.31 -9.29
N LYS A 66 -19.88 -16.19 -8.69
CA LYS A 66 -19.74 -16.14 -7.23
C LYS A 66 -20.42 -14.88 -6.67
N PRO A 67 -21.21 -15.01 -5.59
CA PRO A 67 -21.78 -13.86 -4.93
C PRO A 67 -20.67 -12.96 -4.40
N VAL A 68 -20.90 -11.66 -4.49
CA VAL A 68 -20.01 -10.65 -3.94
C VAL A 68 -19.93 -10.82 -2.43
N ASP A 69 -18.73 -10.72 -1.87
CA ASP A 69 -18.52 -10.79 -0.42
C ASP A 69 -19.38 -9.70 0.29
N PRO A 70 -20.29 -10.08 1.21
CA PRO A 70 -21.18 -9.12 1.86
C PRO A 70 -20.44 -8.03 2.67
N THR A 71 -19.27 -8.35 3.22
CA THR A 71 -18.47 -7.39 4.00
C THR A 71 -17.92 -6.29 3.09
N HIS A 72 -17.39 -6.66 1.93
CA HIS A 72 -16.91 -5.71 0.93
C HIS A 72 -18.07 -4.93 0.31
N LEU A 73 -19.19 -5.58 -0.02
CA LEU A 73 -20.36 -4.90 -0.56
C LEU A 73 -20.86 -3.82 0.40
N SER A 74 -20.99 -4.16 1.69
CA SER A 74 -21.37 -3.21 2.75
C SER A 74 -20.41 -2.02 2.80
N ALA A 75 -19.10 -2.26 2.83
CA ALA A 75 -18.12 -1.19 2.90
C ALA A 75 -18.21 -0.22 1.70
N ILE A 76 -18.35 -0.77 0.48
CA ILE A 76 -18.46 0.03 -0.75
C ILE A 76 -19.79 0.81 -0.79
N GLN A 77 -20.89 0.22 -0.33
CA GLN A 77 -22.17 0.93 -0.20
C GLN A 77 -22.06 2.12 0.76
N LYS A 78 -21.46 1.91 1.93
CA LYS A 78 -21.25 2.97 2.93
C LYS A 78 -20.34 4.09 2.42
N LEU A 79 -19.24 3.73 1.74
CA LEU A 79 -18.36 4.71 1.09
C LEU A 79 -19.13 5.55 0.08
N ASN A 80 -19.91 4.90 -0.79
CA ASN A 80 -20.69 5.59 -1.82
C ASN A 80 -21.77 6.50 -1.23
N GLN A 81 -22.47 6.05 -0.18
CA GLN A 81 -23.47 6.88 0.52
C GLN A 81 -22.83 8.13 1.13
N LEU A 82 -21.67 7.99 1.78
CA LEU A 82 -20.96 9.14 2.35
C LEU A 82 -20.42 10.08 1.26
N LEU A 83 -19.83 9.53 0.18
CA LEU A 83 -19.32 10.33 -0.94
C LEU A 83 -20.43 11.13 -1.64
N GLN A 84 -21.61 10.53 -1.82
CA GLN A 84 -22.80 11.22 -2.34
C GLN A 84 -23.26 12.32 -1.37
N ALA A 85 -23.32 12.04 -0.07
CA ALA A 85 -23.62 13.05 0.94
C ALA A 85 -22.58 14.20 0.97
N ALA A 86 -21.33 13.92 0.58
CA ALA A 86 -20.27 14.92 0.45
C ALA A 86 -20.32 15.71 -0.88
N GLY A 87 -21.19 15.32 -1.81
CA GLY A 87 -21.48 16.05 -3.06
C GLY A 87 -21.08 15.34 -4.36
N LEU A 88 -20.67 14.06 -4.33
CA LEU A 88 -20.50 13.30 -5.57
C LEU A 88 -21.85 12.99 -6.23
N LYS A 89 -21.86 12.98 -7.55
CA LYS A 89 -23.03 12.58 -8.33
C LYS A 89 -23.26 11.06 -8.20
N PRO A 90 -24.49 10.56 -8.38
CA PRO A 90 -24.79 9.12 -8.25
C PRO A 90 -23.99 8.19 -9.18
N ASP A 91 -23.57 8.67 -10.35
CA ASP A 91 -22.75 7.95 -11.32
C ASP A 91 -21.25 7.95 -10.97
N GLN A 92 -20.80 8.88 -10.11
CA GLN A 92 -19.45 8.95 -9.58
C GLN A 92 -19.35 8.10 -8.31
N LYS A 93 -19.18 6.79 -8.49
CA LYS A 93 -19.17 5.82 -7.40
C LYS A 93 -17.92 4.94 -7.40
N VAL A 94 -17.53 4.51 -6.22
CA VAL A 94 -16.58 3.42 -6.03
C VAL A 94 -17.22 2.13 -6.51
N GLU A 95 -16.52 1.43 -7.39
CA GLU A 95 -16.92 0.14 -7.92
C GLU A 95 -16.32 -1.00 -7.10
N LEU A 96 -17.14 -2.03 -6.85
CA LEU A 96 -16.68 -3.28 -6.28
C LEU A 96 -16.49 -4.29 -7.40
N GLY A 97 -15.29 -4.86 -7.48
CA GLY A 97 -14.94 -5.91 -8.42
C GLY A 97 -14.34 -7.13 -7.73
N THR A 98 -14.11 -8.18 -8.50
CA THR A 98 -13.32 -9.34 -8.07
C THR A 98 -11.94 -9.25 -8.68
N THR A 99 -10.91 -9.61 -7.92
CA THR A 99 -9.59 -9.83 -8.50
C THR A 99 -9.68 -10.97 -9.52
N PRO A 100 -8.89 -10.95 -10.60
CA PRO A 100 -8.78 -12.10 -11.47
C PRO A 100 -8.40 -13.36 -10.68
N ILE A 101 -8.74 -14.52 -11.23
CA ILE A 101 -8.34 -15.81 -10.67
C ILE A 101 -6.83 -15.82 -10.54
N TRP A 102 -6.35 -16.18 -9.35
CA TRP A 102 -4.95 -16.53 -9.22
C TRP A 102 -4.68 -17.73 -10.11
N THR A 103 -3.85 -17.52 -11.11
CA THR A 103 -3.13 -18.60 -11.75
C THR A 103 -1.67 -18.39 -11.47
N THR A 104 -0.91 -19.46 -11.44
CA THR A 104 0.54 -19.40 -11.46
C THR A 104 1.00 -18.47 -12.61
N GLY A 105 1.56 -17.29 -12.28
CA GLY A 105 1.81 -16.21 -13.25
C GLY A 105 0.84 -15.03 -13.28
N GLY A 106 -0.10 -14.96 -12.36
CA GLY A 106 -0.89 -13.75 -12.18
C GLY A 106 -0.01 -12.57 -11.81
N ARG A 107 -0.30 -11.40 -12.40
CA ARG A 107 0.53 -10.18 -12.29
C ARG A 107 -0.30 -9.01 -11.81
N ILE A 108 0.30 -8.24 -10.91
CA ILE A 108 -0.13 -6.87 -10.61
C ILE A 108 0.86 -5.94 -11.29
N THR A 109 0.34 -4.97 -12.03
CA THR A 109 1.15 -4.18 -12.96
C THR A 109 1.02 -2.71 -12.62
N GLY A 110 2.15 -2.01 -12.52
CA GLY A 110 2.16 -0.56 -12.35
C GLY A 110 1.83 0.13 -13.67
N GLY A 111 0.88 1.06 -13.66
CA GLY A 111 0.56 1.89 -14.83
C GLY A 111 -0.71 1.49 -15.60
N SER A 112 -1.29 0.33 -15.32
CA SER A 112 -2.54 -0.11 -15.94
C SER A 112 -3.79 0.24 -15.12
N GLY A 113 -3.64 0.75 -13.90
CA GLY A 113 -4.76 1.10 -13.01
C GLY A 113 -5.69 2.19 -13.55
N ASP A 114 -5.21 3.01 -14.48
CA ASP A 114 -5.99 4.04 -15.17
C ASP A 114 -6.79 3.49 -16.36
N LYS A 115 -6.57 2.24 -16.77
CA LYS A 115 -7.36 1.62 -17.85
C LYS A 115 -8.78 1.33 -17.38
N SER A 116 -9.73 1.27 -18.30
CA SER A 116 -11.08 0.78 -17.97
C SER A 116 -11.02 -0.62 -17.32
N PRO A 117 -11.89 -0.95 -16.35
CA PRO A 117 -11.99 -2.30 -15.80
C PRO A 117 -12.19 -3.42 -16.83
N ASN A 118 -12.74 -3.07 -18.00
CA ASN A 118 -12.97 -4.00 -19.11
C ASN A 118 -11.80 -4.08 -20.11
N ASP A 119 -10.73 -3.30 -19.92
CA ASP A 119 -9.54 -3.38 -20.78
C ASP A 119 -8.81 -4.71 -20.53
N ARG A 120 -8.65 -5.51 -21.59
CA ARG A 120 -7.98 -6.83 -21.54
C ARG A 120 -6.55 -6.77 -20.98
N TYR A 121 -5.89 -5.62 -21.09
CA TYR A 121 -4.53 -5.39 -20.62
C TYR A 121 -4.44 -4.81 -19.22
N ARG A 122 -5.57 -4.53 -18.55
CA ARG A 122 -5.55 -4.01 -17.18
C ARG A 122 -4.87 -4.99 -16.22
N TYR A 123 -5.28 -6.25 -16.27
CA TYR A 123 -4.79 -7.32 -15.41
C TYR A 123 -3.83 -8.29 -16.11
N ASN A 124 -3.85 -8.30 -17.45
CA ASN A 124 -3.03 -9.19 -18.28
C ASN A 124 -2.31 -8.38 -19.37
N PRO A 125 -1.34 -7.52 -19.04
CA PRO A 125 -0.55 -6.90 -20.08
C PRO A 125 0.26 -7.96 -20.85
N PRO A 126 0.81 -7.63 -22.01
CA PRO A 126 1.69 -8.53 -22.74
C PRO A 126 2.75 -9.17 -21.84
N LEU A 127 3.17 -10.39 -22.18
CA LEU A 127 4.24 -11.04 -21.44
C LEU A 127 5.51 -10.17 -21.53
N PRO A 128 6.29 -10.11 -20.45
CA PRO A 128 7.59 -9.47 -20.49
C PRO A 128 8.47 -10.11 -21.57
N GLU A 129 9.43 -9.36 -22.09
CA GLU A 129 10.45 -9.89 -23.03
C GLU A 129 11.78 -10.14 -22.31
N GLY A 130 12.67 -10.94 -22.91
CA GLY A 130 14.03 -11.12 -22.42
C GLY A 130 14.15 -11.79 -21.06
N TYR A 131 14.87 -11.18 -20.11
CA TYR A 131 15.13 -11.77 -18.79
C TYR A 131 13.89 -11.77 -17.89
N ALA A 132 13.01 -10.79 -18.05
CA ALA A 132 11.76 -10.71 -17.32
C ALA A 132 10.81 -11.87 -17.69
N ASP A 133 10.79 -12.32 -18.97
CA ASP A 133 10.10 -13.56 -19.39
C ASP A 133 10.63 -14.80 -18.67
N LYS A 134 11.97 -14.91 -18.54
CA LYS A 134 12.59 -16.04 -17.84
C LYS A 134 12.20 -16.07 -16.37
N LEU A 135 12.32 -14.95 -15.67
CA LEU A 135 11.93 -14.83 -14.27
C LEU A 135 10.44 -15.13 -14.08
N PHE A 136 9.60 -14.61 -14.98
CA PHE A 136 8.18 -14.91 -15.01
C PHE A 136 7.95 -16.42 -15.15
N ARG A 137 8.48 -17.06 -16.20
CA ARG A 137 8.31 -18.51 -16.43
C ARG A 137 8.79 -19.37 -15.26
N MET A 138 9.86 -18.99 -14.59
CA MET A 138 10.32 -19.73 -13.42
C MET A 138 9.38 -19.53 -12.23
N ALA A 139 8.85 -18.32 -12.02
CA ALA A 139 7.84 -18.06 -11.00
C ALA A 139 6.51 -18.74 -11.32
N THR A 140 6.23 -18.98 -12.61
CA THR A 140 5.04 -19.69 -13.06
C THR A 140 5.20 -21.20 -13.19
N ASN A 141 6.34 -21.76 -12.83
CA ASN A 141 6.58 -23.19 -12.98
C ASN A 141 6.57 -23.85 -11.59
N PRO A 142 5.66 -24.79 -11.32
CA PRO A 142 5.60 -25.48 -10.02
C PRO A 142 6.92 -26.11 -9.56
N ALA A 143 7.81 -26.48 -10.49
CA ALA A 143 9.12 -27.05 -10.16
C ALA A 143 10.17 -26.02 -9.71
N THR A 144 9.90 -24.73 -9.88
CA THR A 144 10.83 -23.63 -9.56
C THR A 144 10.21 -22.47 -8.80
N ALA A 145 8.89 -22.40 -8.68
CA ALA A 145 8.17 -21.30 -8.04
C ALA A 145 8.55 -21.13 -6.56
N ASP A 146 8.72 -22.24 -5.85
CA ASP A 146 9.16 -22.30 -4.44
C ASP A 146 10.59 -21.77 -4.22
N ARG A 147 11.37 -21.64 -5.30
CA ARG A 147 12.76 -21.15 -5.27
C ARG A 147 12.88 -19.65 -5.51
N LEU A 148 11.77 -18.94 -5.74
CA LEU A 148 11.79 -17.54 -6.19
C LEU A 148 11.10 -16.61 -5.21
N GLY A 149 11.87 -15.60 -4.78
CA GLY A 149 11.34 -14.51 -3.99
C GLY A 149 10.82 -14.94 -2.62
N TYR A 150 9.97 -14.09 -2.03
CA TYR A 150 9.37 -14.34 -0.73
C TYR A 150 8.07 -15.16 -0.86
N GLN A 151 7.94 -16.26 -0.11
CA GLN A 151 6.83 -17.24 -0.21
C GLN A 151 5.77 -17.14 0.90
N GLY A 152 5.95 -16.22 1.84
CA GLY A 152 5.06 -16.09 3.00
C GLY A 152 3.75 -15.34 2.75
N ARG A 153 3.11 -14.93 3.84
CA ARG A 153 1.93 -14.06 3.76
C ARG A 153 2.36 -12.68 3.24
N GLY A 154 1.64 -12.15 2.24
CA GLY A 154 2.05 -10.92 1.56
C GLY A 154 3.27 -11.13 0.65
N ALA A 155 3.48 -12.37 0.20
CA ALA A 155 4.47 -12.80 -0.77
C ALA A 155 4.20 -12.18 -2.13
N TYR A 156 4.79 -11.02 -2.31
CA TYR A 156 4.81 -10.36 -3.58
C TYR A 156 6.24 -10.04 -3.96
N THR A 157 6.64 -10.51 -5.13
CA THR A 157 7.99 -10.30 -5.64
C THR A 157 7.93 -9.30 -6.77
N GLY A 158 8.58 -8.15 -6.55
CA GLY A 158 8.68 -7.07 -7.50
C GLY A 158 9.73 -7.35 -8.55
N PHE A 159 9.52 -6.86 -9.77
CA PHE A 159 10.44 -7.05 -10.89
C PHE A 159 10.18 -5.96 -11.95
N ILE A 160 11.07 -5.77 -12.93
CA ILE A 160 10.99 -4.69 -13.92
C ILE A 160 11.07 -5.29 -15.32
N ASP A 161 10.15 -4.87 -16.19
CA ASP A 161 10.08 -5.32 -17.57
C ASP A 161 10.40 -4.19 -18.56
N GLY A 162 10.91 -4.56 -19.74
CA GLY A 162 11.10 -3.65 -20.88
C GLY A 162 12.23 -2.63 -20.75
N ARG A 163 13.05 -2.70 -19.70
CA ARG A 163 14.17 -1.77 -19.50
C ARG A 163 15.30 -2.02 -20.51
N THR A 164 15.88 -0.93 -21.03
CA THR A 164 16.83 -0.96 -22.16
C THR A 164 18.08 -1.82 -21.92
N ASP A 165 18.60 -1.86 -20.70
CA ASP A 165 19.82 -2.60 -20.33
C ASP A 165 19.54 -3.92 -19.59
N GLY A 166 18.30 -4.43 -19.67
CA GLY A 166 17.87 -5.65 -18.97
C GLY A 166 17.29 -5.36 -17.60
N GLN A 167 17.40 -6.28 -16.64
CA GLN A 167 16.67 -6.21 -15.38
C GLN A 167 17.57 -6.34 -14.15
N THR A 168 17.29 -5.57 -13.07
CA THR A 168 18.06 -5.60 -11.80
C THR A 168 17.94 -6.92 -11.05
N GLY A 169 16.79 -7.61 -11.15
CA GLY A 169 16.52 -8.87 -10.47
C GLY A 169 15.10 -8.93 -9.89
N LEU A 170 14.91 -9.83 -8.93
CA LEU A 170 13.69 -9.97 -8.13
C LEU A 170 13.84 -9.16 -6.83
N MET A 171 12.75 -8.54 -6.41
CA MET A 171 12.69 -7.72 -5.20
C MET A 171 11.69 -8.32 -4.23
N SER A 172 12.19 -9.07 -3.26
CA SER A 172 11.39 -9.65 -2.18
C SER A 172 10.96 -8.59 -1.17
N THR A 173 9.87 -8.82 -0.44
CA THR A 173 9.50 -8.00 0.72
C THR A 173 10.68 -7.81 1.68
N PHE A 174 10.81 -6.58 2.18
CA PHE A 174 11.94 -6.10 2.96
C PHE A 174 11.46 -5.62 4.33
N ARG A 175 11.98 -6.23 5.41
CA ARG A 175 11.69 -5.84 6.80
C ARG A 175 12.79 -4.94 7.34
N HIS A 176 12.39 -3.84 7.96
CA HIS A 176 13.30 -2.87 8.58
C HIS A 176 12.68 -2.23 9.83
N ASN A 177 13.52 -1.60 10.63
CA ASN A 177 13.07 -0.75 11.74
C ASN A 177 12.73 0.64 11.19
N VAL A 178 11.64 1.21 11.69
CA VAL A 178 11.25 2.59 11.36
C VAL A 178 12.20 3.55 12.06
N PRO A 179 12.86 4.48 11.34
CA PRO A 179 13.56 5.58 11.96
C PRO A 179 12.57 6.67 12.38
N PHE A 180 12.82 7.29 13.53
CA PHE A 180 11.98 8.35 14.09
C PHE A 180 12.86 9.45 14.68
N ASP A 181 13.68 10.11 13.86
CA ASP A 181 14.41 11.31 14.28
C ASP A 181 13.82 12.57 13.63
N ILE A 182 14.47 13.72 13.80
CA ILE A 182 14.00 15.01 13.27
C ILE A 182 13.83 14.98 11.73
N THR A 183 14.55 14.10 11.05
CA THR A 183 14.51 13.89 9.59
C THR A 183 13.25 13.17 9.14
N TYR A 184 12.77 12.22 9.94
CA TYR A 184 11.65 11.32 9.58
C TYR A 184 10.32 11.70 10.22
N GLY A 185 10.36 12.69 11.13
CA GLY A 185 9.19 13.25 11.77
C GLY A 185 8.59 12.33 12.83
N ARG A 186 7.42 12.74 13.34
CA ARG A 186 6.74 12.06 14.44
C ARG A 186 6.29 10.65 14.03
N ARG A 187 6.55 9.64 14.88
CA ARG A 187 5.94 8.30 14.81
C ARG A 187 5.24 7.95 16.11
N TRP A 188 4.14 7.22 16.03
CA TRP A 188 3.36 6.80 17.19
C TRP A 188 3.69 5.36 17.60
N HIS A 189 3.70 5.13 18.91
CA HIS A 189 3.80 3.80 19.51
C HIS A 189 2.82 3.72 20.68
N PRO A 190 2.06 2.61 20.85
CA PRO A 190 1.16 2.48 22.00
C PRO A 190 1.96 2.40 23.31
N PRO A 191 1.42 2.85 24.45
CA PRO A 191 2.10 2.75 25.74
C PRO A 191 2.28 1.27 26.16
N GLU A 192 1.32 0.43 25.82
CA GLU A 192 1.33 -1.00 26.08
C GLU A 192 1.84 -1.74 24.83
N ALA A 193 3.11 -2.14 24.85
CA ALA A 193 3.63 -3.04 23.83
C ALA A 193 3.03 -4.43 24.02
N LEU A 194 2.69 -5.11 22.92
CA LEU A 194 2.28 -6.52 22.94
C LEU A 194 3.28 -7.37 23.73
N ALA A 195 2.77 -8.37 24.45
CA ALA A 195 3.55 -9.17 25.39
C ALA A 195 4.70 -9.96 24.72
N ASP A 196 4.51 -10.29 23.45
CA ASP A 196 5.23 -11.34 22.73
C ASP A 196 6.05 -10.82 21.54
N LYS A 197 5.88 -9.56 21.14
CA LYS A 197 6.59 -9.01 19.98
C LYS A 197 6.75 -7.48 19.96
N PRO A 198 7.75 -6.95 19.24
CA PRO A 198 7.85 -5.53 18.89
C PRO A 198 6.61 -5.01 18.14
N TRP A 199 6.33 -3.72 18.28
CA TRP A 199 5.17 -3.11 17.66
C TRP A 199 5.28 -3.18 16.13
N GLY A 200 4.16 -3.46 15.47
CA GLY A 200 4.10 -3.62 14.02
C GLY A 200 4.72 -4.90 13.46
N MET A 201 5.26 -5.81 14.27
CA MET A 201 5.81 -7.08 13.75
C MET A 201 4.71 -8.01 13.23
N ILE A 202 4.86 -8.52 12.00
CA ILE A 202 3.99 -9.55 11.41
C ILE A 202 4.35 -10.91 12.02
N GLY A 203 3.35 -11.65 12.48
CA GLY A 203 3.61 -12.90 13.22
C GLY A 203 4.35 -12.66 14.55
N SER A 204 4.85 -13.74 15.13
CA SER A 204 5.67 -13.80 16.34
C SER A 204 7.16 -13.75 16.00
N ALA A 205 8.01 -13.53 17.01
CA ALA A 205 9.46 -13.59 16.84
C ALA A 205 9.93 -14.96 16.33
N ALA A 206 9.26 -16.05 16.74
CA ALA A 206 9.54 -17.40 16.25
C ALA A 206 9.19 -17.53 14.76
N GLU A 207 8.05 -17.02 14.31
CA GLU A 207 7.64 -17.08 12.90
C GLU A 207 8.56 -16.26 11.97
N GLN A 208 9.32 -15.30 12.49
CA GLN A 208 10.23 -14.46 11.70
C GLN A 208 11.52 -15.20 11.29
N ASP A 209 12.12 -15.99 12.21
CA ASP A 209 13.45 -16.59 12.02
C ASP A 209 13.50 -18.10 12.33
N ASN A 210 12.36 -18.80 12.27
CA ASN A 210 12.34 -20.24 12.48
C ASN A 210 13.19 -20.98 11.43
N SER A 211 14.21 -21.71 11.87
CA SER A 211 15.07 -22.48 10.99
C SER A 211 14.52 -23.88 10.65
N ASP A 212 13.41 -24.30 11.26
CA ASP A 212 12.76 -25.59 10.97
C ASP A 212 12.30 -25.65 9.50
N PRO A 213 12.85 -26.56 8.67
CA PRO A 213 12.45 -26.71 7.27
C PRO A 213 10.98 -27.08 7.07
N ALA A 214 10.33 -27.70 8.06
CA ALA A 214 8.91 -28.04 7.99
C ALA A 214 7.99 -26.83 8.27
N LYS A 215 8.51 -25.81 8.96
CA LYS A 215 7.80 -24.56 9.28
C LYS A 215 8.77 -23.37 9.17
N PRO A 216 9.34 -23.12 7.98
CA PRO A 216 10.40 -22.14 7.82
C PRO A 216 9.89 -20.76 8.23
N GLY A 217 10.73 -19.96 8.87
CA GLY A 217 10.43 -18.58 9.23
C GLY A 217 10.34 -17.69 7.99
N LEU A 218 9.86 -16.46 8.15
CA LEU A 218 9.72 -15.51 7.04
C LEU A 218 11.06 -15.25 6.32
N LYS A 219 12.16 -15.22 7.07
CA LYS A 219 13.51 -15.05 6.52
C LYS A 219 13.90 -16.22 5.61
N GLN A 220 13.66 -17.45 6.06
CA GLN A 220 13.91 -18.68 5.31
C GLN A 220 12.98 -18.81 4.10
N GLN A 221 11.80 -18.18 4.15
CA GLN A 221 10.87 -18.07 3.04
C GLN A 221 11.25 -16.97 2.03
N GLY A 222 12.38 -16.25 2.20
CA GLY A 222 12.91 -15.30 1.20
C GLY A 222 12.64 -13.81 1.47
N MET A 223 12.09 -13.44 2.63
CA MET A 223 12.00 -12.04 3.06
C MET A 223 13.39 -11.52 3.45
N HIS A 224 13.73 -10.30 3.04
CA HIS A 224 14.98 -9.66 3.43
C HIS A 224 14.83 -8.92 4.76
N PHE A 225 15.85 -8.98 5.62
CA PHE A 225 15.86 -8.37 6.95
C PHE A 225 17.05 -7.42 7.05
N GLU A 226 16.79 -6.13 7.23
CA GLU A 226 17.84 -5.12 7.42
C GLU A 226 17.94 -4.69 8.89
N GLY A 227 19.18 -4.43 9.32
CA GLY A 227 19.49 -3.85 10.61
C GLY A 227 19.43 -4.86 11.77
N PRO A 228 19.61 -4.36 13.00
CA PRO A 228 19.52 -5.21 14.19
C PRO A 228 18.09 -5.74 14.38
N ALA A 229 17.97 -6.79 15.20
CA ALA A 229 16.66 -7.27 15.62
C ALA A 229 15.89 -6.15 16.36
N PRO A 230 14.61 -5.91 16.02
CA PRO A 230 13.79 -4.87 16.65
C PRO A 230 13.63 -5.10 18.15
N GLN A 231 13.84 -4.05 18.93
CA GLN A 231 13.70 -4.02 20.38
C GLN A 231 12.25 -3.76 20.79
N ARG A 232 11.73 -4.60 21.69
CA ARG A 232 10.38 -4.49 22.22
C ARG A 232 10.20 -3.18 23.01
N GLY A 233 9.05 -2.53 22.84
CA GLY A 233 8.70 -1.29 23.55
C GLY A 233 9.51 -0.06 23.13
N HIS A 234 10.34 -0.18 22.09
CA HIS A 234 11.13 0.91 21.53
C HIS A 234 10.96 0.99 20.02
N ASP A 235 11.19 -0.12 19.31
CA ASP A 235 11.19 -0.15 17.85
C ASP A 235 9.81 -0.42 17.27
N ILE A 236 9.59 0.11 16.07
CA ILE A 236 8.45 -0.19 15.21
C ILE A 236 8.98 -0.97 14.00
N CYS A 237 8.47 -2.17 13.79
CA CYS A 237 8.77 -2.97 12.60
C CYS A 237 7.95 -2.49 11.41
N ALA A 238 8.57 -2.41 10.24
CA ALA A 238 7.89 -2.09 8.99
C ALA A 238 8.34 -2.99 7.84
N TYR A 239 7.51 -3.03 6.80
CA TYR A 239 7.69 -3.90 5.64
C TYR A 239 7.49 -3.11 4.34
N THR A 240 8.51 -3.11 3.48
CA THR A 240 8.40 -2.60 2.11
C THR A 240 8.14 -3.78 1.17
N HIS A 241 7.06 -3.74 0.39
CA HIS A 241 6.72 -4.80 -0.56
C HIS A 241 7.55 -4.73 -1.85
N GLY A 242 7.59 -5.83 -2.59
CA GLY A 242 8.35 -5.96 -3.84
C GLY A 242 8.01 -4.91 -4.90
N MET A 243 6.71 -4.65 -5.18
CA MET A 243 6.31 -3.62 -6.14
C MET A 243 6.90 -2.23 -5.83
N ILE A 244 6.98 -1.87 -4.56
CA ILE A 244 7.48 -0.56 -4.12
C ILE A 244 8.99 -0.45 -4.39
N GLN A 245 9.73 -1.53 -4.17
CA GLN A 245 11.14 -1.62 -4.55
C GLN A 245 11.34 -1.54 -6.07
N ALA A 246 10.47 -2.16 -6.86
CA ALA A 246 10.53 -2.09 -8.32
C ALA A 246 10.31 -0.66 -8.83
N ILE A 247 9.36 0.07 -8.23
CA ILE A 247 9.14 1.49 -8.52
C ILE A 247 10.37 2.32 -8.18
N TYR A 248 10.98 2.11 -7.01
CA TYR A 248 12.22 2.82 -6.67
C TYR A 248 13.35 2.59 -7.68
N ASP A 249 13.50 1.37 -8.19
CA ASP A 249 14.51 1.08 -9.21
C ASP A 249 14.20 1.78 -10.54
N VAL A 250 12.94 1.77 -10.99
CA VAL A 250 12.51 2.52 -12.19
C VAL A 250 12.90 3.99 -12.06
N HIS A 251 12.63 4.63 -10.93
CA HIS A 251 13.02 6.02 -10.68
C HIS A 251 14.54 6.21 -10.54
N PHE A 252 15.26 5.27 -9.92
CA PHE A 252 16.72 5.29 -9.89
C PHE A 252 17.28 5.27 -11.31
N GLN A 253 16.75 4.42 -12.17
CA GLN A 253 17.18 4.29 -13.56
C GLN A 253 16.85 5.52 -14.39
N GLN A 254 15.72 6.19 -14.14
CA GLN A 254 15.40 7.49 -14.73
C GLN A 254 16.42 8.56 -14.35
N LEU A 255 16.84 8.61 -13.08
CA LEU A 255 17.80 9.60 -12.58
C LEU A 255 19.25 9.30 -13.00
N ALA A 256 19.63 8.03 -13.05
CA ALA A 256 20.97 7.59 -13.39
C ALA A 256 21.28 7.76 -14.88
N ASN A 257 20.26 7.72 -15.73
CA ASN A 257 20.43 7.82 -17.16
C ASN A 257 20.35 9.27 -17.64
N ASP A 258 21.52 9.80 -18.03
CA ASP A 258 21.72 11.10 -18.65
C ASP A 258 20.73 11.34 -19.81
N THR A 259 20.01 12.47 -19.74
CA THR A 259 19.07 12.98 -20.75
C THR A 259 19.77 13.78 -21.86
N SER A 260 21.10 13.73 -21.92
CA SER A 260 21.91 14.44 -22.92
C SER A 260 21.41 14.22 -24.36
N PRO A 261 21.29 15.30 -25.15
CA PRO A 261 20.73 15.28 -26.51
C PRO A 261 21.54 14.43 -27.52
N ASN A 262 22.70 13.91 -27.12
CA ASN A 262 23.56 13.08 -27.98
C ASN A 262 23.31 11.56 -27.83
N LYS A 263 22.39 11.13 -26.96
CA LYS A 263 22.07 9.71 -26.79
C LYS A 263 21.17 9.24 -27.94
N LYS A 264 21.68 8.33 -28.78
CA LYS A 264 21.04 7.86 -30.03
C LYS A 264 19.73 7.06 -29.83
N THR A 265 19.36 6.71 -28.59
CA THR A 265 18.12 5.99 -28.29
C THR A 265 17.55 6.50 -26.97
N PRO A 266 16.22 6.79 -26.88
CA PRO A 266 15.58 7.07 -25.61
C PRO A 266 15.79 5.90 -24.65
N TYR A 267 16.31 6.18 -23.45
CA TYR A 267 16.44 5.16 -22.43
C TYR A 267 15.07 4.83 -21.84
N ASN A 268 14.66 3.56 -21.88
CA ASN A 268 13.46 3.07 -21.21
C ASN A 268 13.86 2.55 -19.82
N PRO A 269 13.40 3.17 -18.71
CA PRO A 269 13.69 2.68 -17.35
C PRO A 269 12.92 1.40 -16.99
N GLY A 270 11.97 0.99 -17.83
CA GLY A 270 11.13 -0.19 -17.64
C GLY A 270 9.83 0.11 -16.90
N THR A 271 8.98 -0.91 -16.81
CA THR A 271 7.70 -0.89 -16.10
C THR A 271 7.77 -1.80 -14.88
N PRO A 272 7.33 -1.37 -13.69
CA PRO A 272 7.36 -2.20 -12.49
C PRO A 272 6.18 -3.17 -12.46
N TYR A 273 6.48 -4.41 -12.08
CA TYR A 273 5.53 -5.51 -11.95
C TYR A 273 5.69 -6.21 -10.61
N GLU A 274 4.64 -6.91 -10.21
CA GLU A 274 4.61 -7.77 -9.04
C GLU A 274 3.93 -9.08 -9.40
N ILE A 275 4.61 -10.18 -9.06
CA ILE A 275 4.11 -11.55 -9.27
C ILE A 275 3.80 -12.19 -7.93
N ALA A 276 2.67 -12.87 -7.90
CA ALA A 276 2.35 -13.80 -6.82
C ALA A 276 3.17 -15.07 -7.02
N VAL A 277 4.10 -15.34 -6.09
CA VAL A 277 5.08 -16.45 -6.21
C VAL A 277 4.78 -17.64 -5.30
N GLY A 278 3.86 -17.50 -4.33
CA GLY A 278 3.57 -18.54 -3.34
C GLY A 278 2.08 -18.74 -3.06
N GLU A 279 1.73 -19.93 -2.57
CA GLU A 279 0.33 -20.34 -2.32
C GLU A 279 -0.34 -19.59 -1.16
N LYS A 280 0.44 -18.91 -0.31
CA LYS A 280 -0.07 -18.10 0.81
C LYS A 280 -0.56 -16.71 0.39
N THR A 281 -0.26 -16.28 -0.83
CA THR A 281 -0.66 -14.97 -1.37
C THR A 281 -1.22 -15.16 -2.76
N THR A 282 -2.52 -15.48 -2.84
CA THR A 282 -3.24 -15.71 -4.10
C THR A 282 -3.90 -14.46 -4.66
N LYS A 283 -4.11 -13.41 -3.87
CA LYS A 283 -4.68 -12.15 -4.38
C LYS A 283 -3.80 -11.48 -5.44
N LEU A 284 -4.40 -11.17 -6.58
CA LEU A 284 -3.82 -10.30 -7.63
C LEU A 284 -4.27 -8.84 -7.45
N ALA A 285 -4.12 -8.33 -6.23
CA ALA A 285 -4.37 -6.93 -5.91
C ALA A 285 -3.40 -6.36 -4.88
N SER A 286 -2.97 -5.12 -5.12
CA SER A 286 -2.14 -4.39 -4.18
C SER A 286 -2.96 -3.96 -2.96
N CYS A 287 -2.37 -4.09 -1.76
CA CYS A 287 -2.95 -3.50 -0.55
C CYS A 287 -3.13 -1.98 -0.74
N PHE A 288 -4.10 -1.40 -0.04
CA PHE A 288 -4.40 0.02 -0.18
C PHE A 288 -3.17 0.93 0.01
N PRO A 289 -2.27 0.72 1.01
CA PRO A 289 -1.04 1.50 1.13
C PRO A 289 -0.10 1.40 -0.08
N CYS A 290 0.10 0.18 -0.63
CA CYS A 290 0.84 0.00 -1.89
C CYS A 290 0.19 0.79 -3.02
N SER A 291 -1.14 0.69 -3.16
CA SER A 291 -1.90 1.28 -4.27
C SER A 291 -1.79 2.80 -4.30
N ILE A 292 -1.84 3.46 -3.15
CA ILE A 292 -1.68 4.92 -3.09
C ILE A 292 -0.23 5.37 -3.31
N PHE A 293 0.78 4.56 -2.96
CA PHE A 293 2.17 4.84 -3.32
C PHE A 293 2.41 4.68 -4.83
N MET A 294 1.89 3.59 -5.39
CA MET A 294 1.89 3.31 -6.81
C MET A 294 1.24 4.45 -7.60
N GLU A 295 0.07 4.93 -7.18
CA GLU A 295 -0.60 6.06 -7.81
C GLU A 295 0.20 7.36 -7.69
N ALA A 296 0.71 7.68 -6.50
CA ALA A 296 1.49 8.89 -6.26
C ALA A 296 2.77 8.98 -7.11
N THR A 297 3.35 7.82 -7.45
CA THR A 297 4.59 7.71 -8.24
C THR A 297 4.35 7.51 -9.74
N GLY A 298 3.09 7.63 -10.20
CA GLY A 298 2.77 7.52 -11.62
C GLY A 298 2.66 6.09 -12.14
N HIS A 299 2.55 5.11 -11.25
CA HIS A 299 2.42 3.69 -11.55
C HIS A 299 1.11 3.09 -11.01
N PRO A 300 -0.08 3.67 -11.28
CA PRO A 300 -1.34 3.26 -10.66
C PRO A 300 -1.60 1.75 -10.76
N ALA A 301 -2.02 1.15 -9.64
CA ALA A 301 -2.22 -0.29 -9.51
C ALA A 301 -3.35 -0.80 -10.42
N SER A 302 -3.07 -1.87 -11.19
CA SER A 302 -4.09 -2.63 -11.93
C SER A 302 -5.32 -3.01 -11.07
N SER A 303 -5.10 -3.28 -9.78
CA SER A 303 -6.09 -3.71 -8.82
C SER A 303 -5.72 -3.24 -7.41
N THR A 304 -6.69 -2.64 -6.72
CA THR A 304 -6.56 -2.18 -5.33
C THR A 304 -7.51 -3.01 -4.47
N HIS A 305 -7.04 -3.57 -3.35
CA HIS A 305 -7.93 -4.21 -2.38
C HIS A 305 -7.86 -3.55 -0.99
N LEU A 306 -8.97 -3.61 -0.27
CA LEU A 306 -9.12 -3.12 1.11
C LEU A 306 -8.82 -4.22 2.14
N GLY A 307 -7.74 -4.98 1.93
CA GLY A 307 -7.27 -5.98 2.89
C GLY A 307 -6.35 -5.39 3.96
N ARG A 308 -5.38 -6.17 4.44
CA ARG A 308 -4.45 -5.74 5.50
C ARG A 308 -3.17 -5.17 4.91
N GLY A 309 -2.85 -3.92 5.24
CA GLY A 309 -1.57 -3.28 4.93
C GLY A 309 -0.54 -3.41 6.06
N GLU A 310 -0.49 -4.55 6.75
CA GLU A 310 0.20 -4.74 8.04
C GLU A 310 1.61 -4.13 8.09
N SER A 311 1.74 -3.02 8.82
CA SER A 311 2.99 -2.26 8.98
C SER A 311 3.71 -1.95 7.67
N TRP A 312 2.96 -1.72 6.59
CA TRP A 312 3.53 -1.29 5.33
C TRP A 312 4.27 0.04 5.51
N SER A 313 5.41 0.20 4.83
CA SER A 313 6.18 1.45 4.81
C SER A 313 6.94 1.61 3.50
N PRO A 314 7.23 2.85 3.07
CA PRO A 314 8.33 3.10 2.14
C PRO A 314 9.69 2.78 2.77
N LEU A 315 10.73 2.69 1.93
CA LEU A 315 12.11 2.67 2.39
C LEU A 315 12.53 4.05 2.88
N TYR A 316 13.43 4.07 3.86
CA TYR A 316 13.95 5.30 4.45
C TYR A 316 15.36 5.59 3.92
N PRO A 317 15.52 6.62 3.08
CA PRO A 317 16.85 7.05 2.66
C PRO A 317 17.58 7.69 3.85
N PRO A 318 18.89 7.46 4.04
CA PRO A 318 19.64 8.06 5.14
C PRO A 318 19.59 9.60 5.07
N PRO A 319 19.72 10.31 6.22
CA PRO A 319 19.54 11.77 6.27
C PRO A 319 20.48 12.55 5.33
N ASN A 320 21.70 12.02 5.10
CA ASN A 320 22.69 12.58 4.19
C ASN A 320 22.82 11.75 2.90
N SER A 321 21.67 11.46 2.28
CA SER A 321 21.56 10.75 1.01
C SER A 321 22.37 11.42 -0.11
N THR A 322 23.46 10.78 -0.54
CA THR A 322 24.30 11.26 -1.65
C THR A 322 24.17 10.42 -2.92
N THR A 323 23.76 9.15 -2.79
CA THR A 323 23.65 8.21 -3.91
C THR A 323 22.41 8.49 -4.75
N THR A 324 22.47 8.18 -6.05
CA THR A 324 21.31 8.29 -6.96
C THR A 324 20.14 7.43 -6.50
N GLN A 325 20.41 6.25 -5.93
CA GLN A 325 19.37 5.36 -5.39
C GLN A 325 18.60 6.02 -4.24
N HIS A 326 19.31 6.58 -3.26
CA HIS A 326 18.64 7.25 -2.14
C HIS A 326 17.90 8.52 -2.60
N LYS A 327 18.41 9.26 -3.60
CA LYS A 327 17.70 10.38 -4.23
C LYS A 327 16.40 9.93 -4.89
N ALA A 328 16.40 8.78 -5.57
CA ALA A 328 15.17 8.20 -6.13
C ALA A 328 14.17 7.86 -5.02
N TRP A 329 14.63 7.27 -3.91
CA TRP A 329 13.76 6.97 -2.77
C TRP A 329 13.15 8.23 -2.18
N GLN A 330 13.96 9.28 -1.98
CA GLN A 330 13.50 10.57 -1.48
C GLN A 330 12.43 11.18 -2.41
N ALA A 331 12.65 11.15 -3.72
CA ALA A 331 11.71 11.70 -4.70
C ALA A 331 10.35 10.97 -4.66
N CYS A 332 10.36 9.63 -4.70
CA CYS A 332 9.13 8.84 -4.63
C CYS A 332 8.41 9.05 -3.28
N ASN A 333 9.16 9.07 -2.18
CA ASN A 333 8.59 9.28 -0.85
C ASN A 333 7.95 10.68 -0.72
N ALA A 334 8.58 11.71 -1.29
CA ALA A 334 8.03 13.06 -1.29
C ALA A 334 6.72 13.15 -2.10
N GLN A 335 6.66 12.49 -3.27
CA GLN A 335 5.43 12.40 -4.07
C GLN A 335 4.33 11.68 -3.29
N TRP A 336 4.65 10.55 -2.67
CA TRP A 336 3.70 9.79 -1.86
C TRP A 336 3.22 10.59 -0.64
N GLN A 337 4.11 11.28 0.07
CA GLN A 337 3.75 12.15 1.19
C GLN A 337 2.81 13.27 0.78
N ALA A 338 3.09 13.92 -0.36
CA ALA A 338 2.20 14.95 -0.90
C ALA A 338 0.82 14.36 -1.25
N TYR A 339 0.77 13.17 -1.84
CA TYR A 339 -0.48 12.49 -2.16
C TYR A 339 -1.27 12.09 -0.91
N CYS A 340 -0.60 11.55 0.12
CA CYS A 340 -1.19 11.27 1.44
C CYS A 340 -1.84 12.51 2.04
N LYS A 341 -1.21 13.68 1.88
CA LYS A 341 -1.80 14.95 2.28
C LYS A 341 -3.10 15.23 1.54
N THR A 342 -3.06 15.18 0.22
CA THR A 342 -4.23 15.41 -0.64
C THR A 342 -5.41 14.51 -0.26
N ILE A 343 -5.18 13.21 -0.11
CA ILE A 343 -6.27 12.27 0.15
C ILE A 343 -6.80 12.38 1.59
N LEU A 344 -5.96 12.57 2.60
CA LEU A 344 -6.47 12.73 3.97
C LEU A 344 -7.25 14.04 4.15
N ASP A 345 -6.82 15.13 3.51
CA ASP A 345 -7.57 16.39 3.51
C ASP A 345 -8.96 16.21 2.85
N ALA A 346 -8.99 15.63 1.64
CA ALA A 346 -10.25 15.37 0.92
C ALA A 346 -11.16 14.41 1.70
N GLY A 347 -10.59 13.36 2.27
CA GLY A 347 -11.28 12.36 3.08
C GLY A 347 -11.90 12.93 4.34
N LEU A 348 -11.15 13.75 5.09
CA LEU A 348 -11.67 14.46 6.26
C LEU A 348 -12.81 15.40 5.87
N GLN A 349 -12.70 16.12 4.75
CA GLN A 349 -13.79 16.96 4.26
C GLN A 349 -15.05 16.13 3.94
N CYS A 350 -14.89 14.95 3.33
CA CYS A 350 -16.00 14.03 3.09
C CYS A 350 -16.66 13.59 4.40
N LEU A 351 -15.87 13.14 5.38
CA LEU A 351 -16.37 12.73 6.70
C LEU A 351 -17.15 13.85 7.39
N LYS A 352 -16.69 15.10 7.28
CA LYS A 352 -17.36 16.26 7.87
C LYS A 352 -18.67 16.63 7.16
N LYS A 353 -18.68 16.66 5.83
CA LYS A 353 -19.90 16.97 5.05
C LYS A 353 -20.95 15.87 5.21
N GLY A 354 -20.51 14.61 5.24
CA GLY A 354 -21.35 13.43 5.42
C GLY A 354 -21.45 12.96 6.88
N ALA A 355 -21.35 13.83 7.88
CA ALA A 355 -21.26 13.44 9.29
C ALA A 355 -22.41 12.53 9.78
N ALA A 356 -23.60 12.64 9.18
CA ALA A 356 -24.72 11.74 9.48
C ALA A 356 -24.41 10.27 9.17
N GLN A 357 -23.56 10.01 8.17
CA GLN A 357 -23.10 8.68 7.72
C GLN A 357 -21.91 8.16 8.54
N VAL A 358 -21.38 8.94 9.49
CA VAL A 358 -20.30 8.50 10.38
C VAL A 358 -20.91 7.87 11.64
N ASN A 359 -20.35 6.74 12.06
CA ASN A 359 -20.70 6.09 13.32
C ASN A 359 -20.34 7.01 14.50
N ALA A 360 -21.30 7.26 15.41
CA ALA A 360 -21.13 8.19 16.52
C ALA A 360 -19.95 7.81 17.43
N ASP A 361 -19.67 6.51 17.55
CA ASP A 361 -18.55 5.98 18.34
C ASP A 361 -17.18 6.38 17.80
N TRP A 362 -17.08 6.81 16.53
CA TRP A 362 -15.85 7.28 15.87
C TRP A 362 -15.75 8.81 15.75
N SER A 363 -16.81 9.56 16.09
CA SER A 363 -16.84 11.03 15.95
C SER A 363 -15.72 11.72 16.74
N ALA A 364 -15.35 11.21 17.92
CA ALA A 364 -14.23 11.75 18.70
C ALA A 364 -12.89 11.65 17.94
N SER A 365 -12.63 10.53 17.27
CA SER A 365 -11.44 10.33 16.44
C SER A 365 -11.48 11.16 15.15
N VAL A 366 -12.65 11.39 14.55
CA VAL A 366 -12.80 12.34 13.42
C VAL A 366 -12.44 13.77 13.85
N ASN A 367 -12.95 14.22 15.00
CA ASN A 367 -12.63 15.53 15.54
C ASN A 367 -11.14 15.63 15.93
N ALA A 368 -10.55 14.56 16.47
CA ALA A 368 -9.13 14.52 16.77
C ALA A 368 -8.26 14.56 15.50
N LEU A 369 -8.70 13.93 14.40
CA LEU A 369 -8.03 14.04 13.11
C LEU A 369 -8.09 15.48 12.61
N GLU A 370 -9.26 16.11 12.68
CA GLU A 370 -9.39 17.53 12.34
C GLU A 370 -8.48 18.42 13.20
N ALA A 371 -8.45 18.22 14.52
CA ALA A 371 -7.60 19.00 15.42
C ALA A 371 -6.11 18.78 15.12
N PHE A 372 -5.70 17.54 14.85
CA PHE A 372 -4.32 17.20 14.50
C PHE A 372 -3.89 17.84 13.17
N LEU A 373 -4.77 17.90 12.17
CA LEU A 373 -4.46 18.47 10.87
C LEU A 373 -4.59 20.01 10.85
N ASN A 374 -5.69 20.54 11.38
CA ASN A 374 -6.16 21.92 11.15
C ASN A 374 -6.32 22.76 12.44
N GLY A 375 -6.13 22.17 13.62
CA GLY A 375 -6.26 22.88 14.90
C GLY A 375 -5.20 23.97 15.09
N PRO A 376 -5.22 24.68 16.23
CA PRO A 376 -4.25 25.75 16.53
C PRO A 376 -2.80 25.32 16.42
N ASN A 377 -2.51 24.07 16.79
CA ASN A 377 -1.20 23.42 16.69
C ASN A 377 -1.16 22.35 15.60
N GLY A 378 -2.09 22.41 14.64
CA GLY A 378 -2.23 21.38 13.60
C GLY A 378 -1.07 21.38 12.62
N VAL A 379 -0.77 20.21 12.04
CA VAL A 379 0.40 20.03 11.16
C VAL A 379 0.34 20.86 9.87
N ASN A 380 -0.85 21.30 9.44
CA ASN A 380 -0.98 22.23 8.31
C ASN A 380 -0.41 23.63 8.59
N LYS A 381 -0.21 23.99 9.87
CA LYS A 381 0.43 25.27 10.26
C LYS A 381 1.95 25.25 10.11
N THR A 382 2.55 24.08 9.84
CA THR A 382 3.97 23.90 9.59
C THR A 382 4.19 23.31 8.18
N PRO A 383 4.10 24.12 7.11
CA PRO A 383 4.05 23.62 5.73
C PRO A 383 5.24 22.74 5.33
N ALA A 384 6.44 23.05 5.84
CA ALA A 384 7.68 22.35 5.49
C ALA A 384 7.67 20.85 5.82
N THR A 385 6.90 20.43 6.84
CA THR A 385 6.84 19.03 7.31
C THR A 385 5.43 18.45 7.25
N ALA A 386 4.44 19.22 6.76
CA ALA A 386 3.04 18.80 6.74
C ALA A 386 2.87 17.49 5.97
N ALA A 387 3.34 17.39 4.73
CA ALA A 387 3.18 16.20 3.91
C ALA A 387 3.74 14.92 4.58
N GLN A 388 4.90 15.03 5.23
CA GLN A 388 5.48 13.94 6.00
C GLN A 388 4.60 13.53 7.20
N ALA A 389 4.06 14.49 7.94
CA ALA A 389 3.19 14.21 9.07
C ALA A 389 1.92 13.47 8.65
N TYR A 390 1.33 13.82 7.50
CA TYR A 390 0.18 13.13 6.92
C TYR A 390 0.52 11.68 6.53
N ALA A 391 1.66 11.47 5.86
CA ALA A 391 2.12 10.13 5.56
C ALA A 391 2.34 9.30 6.83
N ASN A 392 2.95 9.89 7.87
CA ASN A 392 3.19 9.20 9.13
C ASN A 392 1.89 8.80 9.84
N LEU A 393 0.78 9.54 9.68
CA LEU A 393 -0.52 9.08 10.18
C LEU A 393 -0.96 7.76 9.54
N ILE A 394 -0.83 7.63 8.22
CA ILE A 394 -1.14 6.37 7.52
C ILE A 394 -0.20 5.26 7.99
N LEU A 395 1.10 5.55 8.11
CA LEU A 395 2.09 4.57 8.59
C LEU A 395 1.80 4.11 10.03
N ASP A 396 1.41 5.01 10.91
CA ASP A 396 1.02 4.68 12.28
C ASP A 396 -0.28 3.87 12.28
N ALA A 397 -1.27 4.24 11.46
CA ALA A 397 -2.54 3.52 11.36
C ALA A 397 -2.37 2.08 10.86
N VAL A 398 -1.44 1.81 9.94
CA VAL A 398 -1.22 0.44 9.43
C VAL A 398 -0.39 -0.45 10.37
N THR A 399 0.24 0.12 11.40
CA THR A 399 0.88 -0.68 12.47
C THR A 399 -0.14 -1.33 13.41
N VAL A 400 -1.38 -0.82 13.43
CA VAL A 400 -2.53 -1.49 14.06
C VAL A 400 -3.08 -2.53 13.07
N HIS A 401 -2.76 -3.81 13.18
CA HIS A 401 -3.05 -4.77 12.10
C HIS A 401 -4.54 -5.13 11.94
N ASP A 402 -5.20 -4.64 10.89
CA ASP A 402 -6.59 -5.01 10.53
C ASP A 402 -6.83 -4.88 9.01
N HIS A 403 -7.98 -5.32 8.51
CA HIS A 403 -8.42 -5.12 7.13
C HIS A 403 -9.07 -3.75 6.96
N GLU A 404 -8.69 -3.01 5.92
CA GLU A 404 -9.26 -1.69 5.64
C GLU A 404 -10.78 -1.74 5.40
N VAL A 405 -11.30 -2.84 4.83
CA VAL A 405 -12.74 -3.05 4.65
C VAL A 405 -13.50 -3.04 5.98
N ASN A 406 -12.91 -3.61 7.04
CA ASN A 406 -13.51 -3.63 8.37
C ASN A 406 -13.48 -2.25 9.01
N ARG A 407 -12.38 -1.51 8.82
CA ARG A 407 -12.24 -0.13 9.32
C ARG A 407 -13.30 0.79 8.73
N VAL A 408 -13.52 0.69 7.42
CA VAL A 408 -14.58 1.41 6.72
C VAL A 408 -15.96 1.03 7.28
N ASN A 409 -16.24 -0.27 7.41
CA ASN A 409 -17.53 -0.75 7.92
C ASN A 409 -17.84 -0.32 9.35
N ARG A 410 -16.83 -0.19 10.22
CA ARG A 410 -17.00 0.29 11.60
C ARG A 410 -17.17 1.80 11.67
N THR A 411 -16.40 2.54 10.87
CA THR A 411 -16.40 4.01 10.86
C THR A 411 -17.68 4.58 10.26
N LEU A 412 -18.25 3.92 9.25
CA LEU A 412 -19.41 4.41 8.49
C LEU A 412 -20.69 3.64 8.84
N LYS A 413 -21.84 4.28 8.73
CA LYS A 413 -23.16 3.70 8.99
C LYS A 413 -23.71 2.94 7.80
#